data_AF-A0A846E3S3-F1
#
_entry.id   AF-A0A846E3S3-F1
#
_cell.length_a   1.000
_cell.length_b   1.000
_cell.length_c   1.000
_cell.angle_alpha   90.00
_cell.angle_beta   90.00
_cell.angle_gamma   90.00
#
_symmetry.space_group_name_H-M   'P 1'
#
loop_
_entity.id
_entity.type
_entity.pdbx_description
1 polymer ?
#
loop_
_entity_poly.entity_id
_entity_poly.type
_entity_poly.pdbx_seq_one_letter_code
_entity_poly.pdbx_strand_id
1 'polypeptide(L)' 'MSAQDLFHNIVKTALQNEGWTITHEPYHLELGFTDLYIDLGAERLLAAIKNQEKIAVEIKSFLAISTISEFHIRA' A
#
# COMPACT_ATOMS: atom_id res chain seq x y z
N MET A 1 15.78 7.48 7.98
CA MET A 1 14.67 6.65 7.46
C MET A 1 13.44 7.53 7.40
N SER A 2 12.74 7.56 6.27
CA SER A 2 11.49 8.31 6.18
C SER A 2 10.41 7.56 6.98
N ALA A 3 9.39 8.26 7.44
CA ALA A 3 8.32 7.61 8.18
C ALA A 3 7.45 6.70 7.26
N GLN A 4 7.47 6.92 5.95
CA GLN A 4 6.96 5.97 4.96
C GLN A 4 7.71 4.63 4.98
N ASP A 5 9.06 4.66 5.12
CA ASP A 5 9.86 3.44 5.25
C ASP A 5 9.55 2.67 6.54
N LEU A 6 9.14 3.36 7.61
CA LEU A 6 8.79 2.74 8.87
C LEU A 6 7.51 1.89 8.75
N PHE A 7 6.40 2.48 8.27
CA PHE A 7 5.14 1.76 8.11
C PHE A 7 5.27 0.61 7.11
N HIS A 8 6.03 0.83 6.04
CA HIS A 8 6.35 -0.20 5.06
C HIS A 8 6.97 -1.44 5.70
N ASN A 9 8.02 -1.24 6.50
CA ASN A 9 8.71 -2.34 7.18
C ASN A 9 7.85 -3.01 8.25
N ILE A 10 7.03 -2.24 8.97
CA ILE A 10 6.10 -2.78 9.98
C ILE A 10 5.09 -3.73 9.31
N VAL A 11 4.44 -3.30 8.23
CA VAL A 11 3.43 -4.10 7.53
C VAL A 11 4.06 -5.35 6.91
N LYS A 12 5.23 -5.20 6.28
CA LYS A 12 5.99 -6.34 5.75
C LYS A 12 6.27 -7.39 6.82
N THR A 13 6.78 -6.95 7.97
CA THR A 13 7.12 -7.83 9.08
C THR A 13 5.88 -8.52 9.65
N ALA A 14 4.77 -7.79 9.78
CA ALA A 14 3.49 -8.36 10.23
C ALA A 14 2.98 -9.45 9.29
N LEU A 15 3.01 -9.21 7.97
CA LEU A 15 2.64 -10.20 6.96
C LEU A 15 3.51 -11.45 7.06
N GLN A 16 4.83 -11.29 7.17
CA GLN A 16 5.76 -12.42 7.30
C GLN A 16 5.51 -13.23 8.57
N ASN A 17 5.25 -12.57 9.70
CA ASN A 17 4.93 -13.24 10.97
C ASN A 17 3.61 -14.03 10.89
N GLU A 18 2.65 -13.54 10.10
CA GLU A 18 1.39 -14.23 9.82
C GLU A 18 1.53 -15.34 8.75
N GLY A 19 2.75 -15.65 8.30
CA GLY A 19 3.02 -16.72 7.34
C GLY A 19 2.78 -16.35 5.88
N TRP A 20 2.69 -15.06 5.56
CA TRP A 20 2.68 -14.59 4.17
C TRP A 20 4.11 -14.53 3.61
N THR A 21 4.27 -14.99 2.38
CA THR A 21 5.48 -14.83 1.60
C THR A 21 5.36 -13.59 0.74
N ILE A 22 6.22 -12.59 0.96
CA ILE A 22 6.31 -11.41 0.10
C ILE A 22 6.93 -11.83 -1.23
N THR A 23 6.27 -11.47 -2.33
CA THR A 23 6.69 -11.84 -3.69
C THR A 23 7.23 -10.65 -4.48
N HIS A 24 6.71 -9.45 -4.26
CA HIS A 24 7.13 -8.23 -4.96
C HIS A 24 7.07 -7.01 -4.04
N GLU A 25 8.07 -6.14 -4.17
CA GLU A 25 8.27 -4.93 -3.38
C GLU A 25 9.22 -3.97 -4.15
N PRO A 26 8.71 -2.94 -4.85
CA PRO A 26 7.30 -2.63 -5.12
C PRO A 26 6.65 -3.58 -6.12
N TYR A 27 5.33 -3.72 -6.05
CA TYR A 27 4.51 -4.44 -7.03
C TYR A 27 3.87 -3.46 -8.02
N HIS A 28 4.31 -3.51 -9.27
CA HIS A 28 3.76 -2.68 -10.34
C HIS A 28 2.54 -3.37 -10.97
N LEU A 29 1.40 -2.67 -11.00
CA LEU A 29 0.16 -3.16 -11.60
C LEU A 29 -0.16 -2.33 -12.84
N GLU A 30 -0.09 -2.95 -14.02
CA GLU A 30 -0.52 -2.32 -15.28
C GLU A 30 -2.03 -2.50 -15.45
N LEU A 31 -2.80 -1.47 -15.06
CA LEU A 31 -4.24 -1.42 -15.29
C LEU A 31 -4.50 -0.79 -16.66
N GLY A 32 -4.62 -1.62 -17.70
CA GLY A 32 -4.64 -1.20 -19.11
C GLY A 32 -5.79 -0.31 -19.61
N PHE A 33 -6.61 0.31 -18.75
CA PHE A 33 -7.76 1.11 -19.20
C PHE A 33 -7.96 2.48 -18.57
N THR A 34 -7.14 2.88 -17.59
CA THR A 34 -7.21 4.24 -17.08
C THR A 34 -5.94 4.54 -16.31
N ASP A 35 -5.37 5.71 -16.54
CA ASP A 35 -4.50 6.34 -15.57
C ASP A 35 -5.28 6.37 -14.25
N LEU A 36 -4.92 5.49 -13.32
CA LEU A 36 -5.46 5.52 -11.98
C LEU A 36 -4.95 6.82 -11.35
N TYR A 37 -5.68 7.91 -11.53
CA TYR A 37 -5.40 9.17 -10.86
C TYR A 37 -5.75 8.97 -9.39
N ILE A 38 -4.78 8.46 -8.64
CA ILE A 38 -4.80 8.48 -7.20
C ILE A 38 -4.65 9.95 -6.83
N ASP A 39 -5.76 10.59 -6.48
CA ASP A 39 -5.83 12.04 -6.24
C ASP A 39 -4.77 12.50 -5.23
N LEU A 40 -4.35 11.65 -4.26
CA LEU A 40 -3.20 11.88 -3.40
C LEU A 40 -2.58 10.56 -2.89
N GLY A 41 -1.28 10.39 -3.18
CA GLY A 41 -0.40 9.45 -2.51
C GLY A 41 -0.20 8.14 -3.28
N ALA A 42 0.69 8.18 -4.27
CA ALA A 42 1.36 6.98 -4.76
C ALA A 42 2.20 6.39 -3.62
N GLU A 43 1.57 5.56 -2.80
CA GLU A 43 2.23 4.83 -1.74
C GLU A 43 2.64 3.42 -2.22
N ARG A 44 3.44 2.71 -1.42
CA ARG A 44 4.08 1.46 -1.85
C ARG A 44 3.07 0.32 -1.93
N LEU A 45 3.04 -0.36 -3.08
CA LEU A 45 2.32 -1.61 -3.28
C LEU A 45 3.24 -2.80 -3.01
N LEU A 46 2.75 -3.76 -2.22
CA LEU A 46 3.39 -5.06 -1.97
C LEU A 46 2.52 -6.19 -2.49
N ALA A 47 3.11 -7.25 -3.03
CA ALA A 47 2.39 -8.48 -3.33
C ALA A 47 2.81 -9.61 -2.39
N ALA A 48 1.86 -10.35 -1.83
CA ALA A 48 2.12 -11.45 -0.91
C ALA A 48 1.23 -12.67 -1.19
N ILE A 49 1.70 -13.85 -0.79
CA ILE A 49 0.98 -15.12 -0.95
C ILE A 49 1.01 -15.93 0.36
N LYS A 50 -0.12 -16.54 0.71
CA LYS A 50 -0.24 -17.53 1.81
C LYS A 50 -1.19 -18.63 1.35
N ASN A 51 -0.75 -19.88 1.44
CA ASN A 51 -1.47 -21.03 0.89
C ASN A 51 -1.76 -20.85 -0.62
N GLN A 52 -3.04 -20.69 -0.99
CA GLN A 52 -3.49 -20.45 -2.37
C GLN A 52 -3.97 -19.01 -2.58
N GLU A 53 -3.91 -18.17 -1.54
CA GLU A 53 -4.42 -16.80 -1.55
C GLU A 53 -3.29 -15.81 -1.90
N LYS A 54 -3.57 -14.93 -2.85
CA LYS A 54 -2.66 -13.85 -3.26
C LYS A 54 -3.32 -12.51 -2.95
N ILE A 55 -2.54 -11.62 -2.34
CA ILE A 55 -2.99 -10.26 -2.01
C ILE A 55 -2.02 -9.23 -2.57
N ALA A 56 -2.57 -8.07 -2.92
CA ALA A 56 -1.81 -6.84 -3.09
C ALA A 56 -2.16 -5.90 -1.93
N VAL A 57 -1.14 -5.31 -1.30
CA VAL A 57 -1.28 -4.47 -0.10
C VAL A 57 -0.73 -3.09 -0.41
N GLU A 58 -1.60 -2.07 -0.33
CA GLU A 58 -1.21 -0.67 -0.39
C GLU A 58 -0.96 -0.15 1.03
N ILE A 59 0.23 0.42 1.27
CA ILE A 59 0.63 0.85 2.61
C ILE A 59 0.54 2.36 2.73
N LYS A 60 -0.51 2.83 3.42
CA LYS A 60 -0.75 4.26 3.65
C LYS A 60 -0.26 4.73 5.02
N SER A 61 0.57 5.78 5.04
CA SER A 61 1.20 6.30 6.27
C SER A 61 0.36 7.37 6.98
N PHE A 62 -0.51 8.08 6.26
CA PHE A 62 -1.39 9.16 6.81
C PHE A 62 -0.66 10.24 7.63
N LEU A 63 0.65 10.41 7.43
CA LEU A 63 1.49 11.32 8.23
C LEU A 63 1.34 12.80 7.89
N ALA A 64 0.70 13.09 6.77
CA ALA A 64 0.28 14.43 6.40
C ALA A 64 -1.23 14.42 6.13
N ILE A 65 -1.89 15.52 6.48
CA ILE A 65 -3.27 15.77 6.05
C ILE A 65 -3.23 15.77 4.53
N SER A 66 -3.86 14.76 3.93
CA SER A 66 -4.05 14.74 2.49
C SER A 66 -4.96 15.93 2.14
N THR A 67 -4.69 16.67 1.07
CA THR A 67 -5.64 17.63 0.47
C THR A 67 -7.04 17.02 0.21
N ILE A 68 -7.19 15.69 0.27
CA ILE A 68 -8.45 14.92 0.16
C ILE A 68 -9.16 14.69 1.51
N SER A 69 -8.48 14.87 2.64
CA SER A 69 -9.16 14.84 3.94
C SER A 69 -10.19 15.98 4.06
N GLU A 70 -10.08 17.04 3.25
CA GLU A 70 -11.12 18.06 3.09
C GLU A 70 -12.34 17.56 2.27
N PHE A 71 -12.17 16.57 1.39
CA PHE A 71 -13.22 16.09 0.50
C PHE A 71 -14.16 15.05 1.15
N HIS A 72 -13.66 14.20 2.06
CA HIS A 72 -14.49 13.19 2.73
C HIS A 72 -15.12 13.62 4.07
N ILE A 73 -14.66 14.73 4.67
CA ILE A 73 -15.25 15.25 5.92
C ILE A 73 -16.54 16.07 5.65
N ARG A 74 -16.85 16.39 4.38
CA ARG A 74 -18.09 17.07 3.97
C ARG A 74 -19.02 16.16 3.17
N ALA A 75 -19.32 14.97 3.70
CA ALA A 75 -20.51 14.20 3.32
C ALA A 75 -21.59 14.35 4.41
#